data_AF-A0A7V9PJT3-F1
#
_entry.id   AF-A0A7V9PJT3-F1
#
_cell.length_a   1.000
_cell.length_b   1.000
_cell.length_c   1.000
_cell.angle_alpha   90.00
_cell.angle_beta   90.00
_cell.angle_gamma   90.00
#
_symmetry.space_group_name_H-M   'P 1'
#
loop_
_entity.id
_entity.type
_entity.pdbx_description
1 polymer ?
#
loop_
_entity_poly.entity_id
_entity_poly.type
_entity_poly.pdbx_seq_one_letter_code
_entity_poly.pdbx_strand_id
1 'polypeptide(L)'
;AGGIGLEVRLPISYVLAPRWVLHVNAGATLVPRAHGPGEGAVTGGSVEGGASLIWLAFPTLNLMLESVWARERTAVAAGLARTADSWFISPGARYAINAPGDLQIVPGIAYLIGLGPSGGEGSLFLYLSFEHAFRRR
;
A
#
# COMPACT_ATOMS: atom_id res chain seq x y z
N ALA A 1 18.30 -13.73 9.62
CA ALA A 1 16.83 -13.73 9.81
C ALA A 1 16.17 -14.25 8.54
N GLY A 2 15.10 -15.03 8.65
CA GLY A 2 14.42 -15.62 7.50
C GLY A 2 13.25 -16.52 7.88
N GLY A 3 12.37 -16.77 6.91
CA GLY A 3 11.18 -17.60 7.06
C GLY A 3 10.40 -17.66 5.75
N ILE A 4 9.54 -18.67 5.61
CA ILE A 4 8.59 -18.79 4.50
C ILE A 4 7.26 -18.22 4.99
N GLY A 5 6.64 -17.36 4.19
CA GLY A 5 5.36 -16.74 4.50
C GLY A 5 4.25 -17.17 3.56
N LEU A 6 3.02 -17.16 4.07
CA LEU A 6 1.79 -17.17 3.27
C LEU A 6 1.13 -15.80 3.39
N GLU A 7 0.74 -15.22 2.27
CA GLU A 7 0.04 -13.94 2.21
C GLU A 7 -1.29 -14.09 1.48
N VAL A 8 -2.33 -13.45 2.01
CA VAL A 8 -3.63 -13.32 1.37
C VAL A 8 -3.99 -11.84 1.29
N ARG A 9 -4.45 -11.40 0.11
CA ARG A 9 -4.93 -10.04 -0.13
C ARG A 9 -6.31 -10.04 -0.77
N LEU A 10 -7.15 -9.11 -0.32
CA LEU A 10 -8.51 -8.92 -0.81
C LEU A 10 -8.68 -7.46 -1.28
N PRO A 11 -8.50 -7.19 -2.58
CA PRO A 11 -8.76 -5.88 -3.16
C PRO A 11 -10.22 -5.77 -3.63
N ILE A 12 -10.88 -4.68 -3.27
CA ILE A 12 -12.24 -4.34 -3.70
C ILE A 12 -12.22 -2.93 -4.28
N SER A 13 -12.86 -2.77 -5.45
CA SER A 13 -13.02 -1.47 -6.12
C SER A 13 -14.49 -1.20 -6.36
N TYR A 14 -14.97 -0.02 -5.99
CA TYR A 14 -16.36 0.37 -6.11
C TYR A 14 -16.50 1.79 -6.64
N VAL A 15 -17.30 1.98 -7.68
CA VAL A 15 -17.63 3.31 -8.22
C VAL A 15 -18.77 3.89 -7.39
N LEU A 16 -18.46 4.82 -6.50
CA LEU A 16 -19.45 5.49 -5.64
C LEU A 16 -20.34 6.44 -6.44
N ALA A 17 -19.75 7.12 -7.42
CA ALA A 17 -20.40 8.06 -8.32
C ALA A 17 -19.56 8.22 -9.61
N PRO A 18 -20.04 8.87 -10.68
CA PRO A 18 -19.32 8.97 -11.96
C PRO A 18 -17.89 9.51 -11.88
N ARG A 19 -17.56 10.26 -10.82
CA ARG A 19 -16.24 10.87 -10.59
C ARG A 19 -15.57 10.41 -9.31
N TRP A 20 -16.17 9.47 -8.57
CA TRP A 20 -15.67 9.03 -7.28
C TRP A 20 -15.54 7.50 -7.27
N VAL A 21 -14.32 7.04 -7.02
CA VAL A 21 -13.99 5.62 -6.93
C VAL A 21 -13.41 5.34 -5.55
N LEU A 22 -13.91 4.31 -4.90
CA LEU A 22 -13.38 3.81 -3.65
C LEU A 22 -12.65 2.50 -3.91
N HIS A 23 -11.41 2.41 -3.44
CA HIS A 23 -10.68 1.16 -3.34
C HIS A 23 -10.50 0.81 -1.87
N VAL A 24 -10.72 -0.45 -1.52
CA VAL A 24 -10.45 -0.99 -0.19
C VAL A 24 -9.60 -2.23 -0.35
N ASN A 25 -8.55 -2.33 0.46
CA ASN A 25 -7.67 -3.48 0.50
C ASN A 25 -7.59 -3.99 1.93
N ALA A 26 -7.62 -5.31 2.10
CA ALA A 26 -7.26 -5.95 3.34
C ALA A 26 -6.26 -7.07 3.04
N GLY A 27 -5.31 -7.27 3.94
CA GLY A 27 -4.27 -8.27 3.77
C GLY A 27 -3.86 -8.90 5.10
N ALA A 28 -3.37 -10.13 5.02
CA ALA A 28 -2.74 -10.79 6.14
C ALA A 28 -1.57 -11.65 5.65
N THR A 29 -0.47 -11.57 6.39
CA THR A 29 0.71 -12.41 6.19
C THR A 29 0.94 -13.26 7.42
N LEU A 30 1.20 -14.55 7.22
CA LEU A 30 1.63 -15.47 8.26
C LEU A 30 3.02 -15.98 7.92
N VAL A 31 3.98 -15.82 8.84
CA VAL A 31 5.33 -16.36 8.69
C VAL A 31 5.62 -17.34 9.84
N PRO A 32 5.33 -18.64 9.66
CA PRO A 32 5.67 -19.64 10.65
C PRO A 32 7.18 -19.74 10.83
N ARG A 33 7.63 -19.91 12.09
CA ARG A 33 9.04 -20.09 12.42
C ARG A 33 9.96 -19.01 11.81
N ALA A 34 9.56 -17.75 11.95
CA ALA A 34 10.44 -16.62 11.63
C ALA A 34 11.64 -16.60 12.59
N HIS A 35 12.86 -16.52 12.03
CA HIS A 35 14.09 -16.45 12.80
C HIS A 35 14.58 -15.00 12.90
N GLY A 36 14.88 -14.54 14.11
CA GLY A 36 15.50 -13.24 14.40
C GLY A 36 17.01 -13.33 14.61
N PRO A 37 17.67 -12.26 15.10
CA PRO A 37 19.03 -12.32 15.60
C PRO A 37 19.05 -13.06 16.96
N GLY A 38 19.26 -14.37 16.94
CA GLY A 38 19.32 -15.25 18.11
C GLY A 38 18.88 -16.68 17.79
N GLU A 39 19.11 -17.62 18.71
CA GLU A 39 18.59 -18.99 18.60
C GLU A 39 17.12 -19.04 19.01
N GLY A 40 16.24 -19.48 18.11
CA GLY A 40 14.81 -19.64 18.38
C GLY A 40 13.93 -19.01 17.31
N ALA A 41 12.77 -19.63 17.09
CA ALA A 41 11.83 -19.22 16.06
C ALA A 41 10.51 -18.78 16.70
N VAL A 42 9.90 -17.74 16.16
CA VAL A 42 8.57 -17.26 16.56
C VAL A 42 7.65 -17.23 15.35
N THR A 43 6.35 -17.40 15.57
CA THR A 43 5.37 -17.13 14.52
C THR A 43 5.20 -15.62 14.37
N GLY A 44 5.67 -15.10 13.25
CA GLY A 44 5.51 -13.71 12.85
C GLY A 44 4.35 -13.56 11.87
N GLY A 45 4.12 -12.32 11.44
CA GLY A 45 3.09 -12.01 10.46
C GLY A 45 2.67 -10.56 10.49
N SER A 46 1.73 -10.21 9.62
CA SER A 46 1.13 -8.90 9.57
C SER A 46 -0.36 -8.97 9.25
N VAL A 47 -1.10 -7.95 9.66
CA VAL A 47 -2.44 -7.67 9.17
C VAL A 47 -2.45 -6.23 8.70
N GLU A 48 -2.96 -5.99 7.51
CA GLU A 48 -3.00 -4.69 6.87
C GLU A 48 -4.40 -4.38 6.36
N GLY A 49 -4.74 -3.09 6.38
CA GLY A 49 -5.99 -2.57 5.87
C GLY A 49 -5.76 -1.19 5.27
N GLY A 50 -6.38 -0.94 4.12
CA GLY A 50 -6.26 0.34 3.46
C GLY A 50 -7.51 0.72 2.70
N ALA A 51 -7.74 2.02 2.57
CA ALA A 51 -8.79 2.59 1.76
C ALA A 51 -8.25 3.78 0.97
N SER A 52 -8.65 3.89 -0.31
CA SER A 52 -8.30 4.99 -1.20
C SER A 52 -9.57 5.56 -1.81
N LEU A 53 -9.82 6.85 -1.56
CA LEU A 53 -10.86 7.60 -2.23
C LEU A 53 -10.24 8.40 -3.37
N ILE A 54 -10.66 8.11 -4.59
CA ILE A 54 -10.15 8.73 -5.81
C ILE A 54 -11.23 9.62 -6.41
N TRP A 55 -10.88 10.88 -6.61
CA TRP A 55 -11.67 11.84 -7.37
C TRP A 55 -11.08 12.04 -8.76
N LEU A 56 -11.88 11.75 -9.79
CA LEU A 56 -11.56 12.00 -11.20
C LEU A 56 -11.77 13.50 -11.51
N ALA A 57 -10.83 14.33 -11.06
CA ALA A 57 -10.89 15.79 -11.14
C ALA A 57 -10.88 16.30 -12.59
N PHE A 58 -10.16 15.61 -13.48
CA PHE A 58 -10.21 15.81 -14.93
C PHE A 58 -10.03 14.45 -15.64
N PRO A 59 -10.30 14.34 -16.95
CA PRO A 59 -10.09 13.09 -17.69
C PRO A 59 -8.68 12.49 -17.53
N THR A 60 -7.68 13.32 -17.25
CA THR A 60 -6.28 12.91 -17.07
C THR A 60 -5.74 13.19 -15.68
N LEU A 61 -6.50 13.77 -14.74
CA LEU A 61 -6.02 14.09 -13.39
C LEU A 61 -6.91 13.44 -12.34
N ASN A 62 -6.29 12.63 -11.50
CA ASN A 62 -6.93 12.01 -10.35
C ASN A 62 -6.33 12.56 -9.06
N LEU A 63 -7.18 13.03 -8.16
CA LEU A 63 -6.81 13.37 -6.80
C LEU A 63 -7.18 12.21 -5.88
N MET A 64 -6.31 11.89 -4.95
CA MET A 64 -6.37 10.66 -4.16
C MET A 64 -6.21 11.01 -2.69
N LEU A 65 -7.00 10.36 -1.84
CA LEU A 65 -6.79 10.36 -0.40
C LEU A 65 -6.77 8.91 0.07
N GLU A 66 -5.62 8.48 0.56
CA GLU A 66 -5.39 7.11 1.00
C GLU A 66 -5.19 7.05 2.51
N SER A 67 -5.66 5.99 3.14
CA SER A 67 -5.38 5.65 4.53
C SER A 67 -4.93 4.21 4.56
N VAL A 68 -3.79 3.94 5.21
CA VAL A 68 -3.21 2.60 5.32
C VAL A 68 -2.80 2.36 6.77
N TRP A 69 -3.30 1.28 7.34
CA TRP A 69 -2.93 0.77 8.64
C TRP A 69 -2.31 -0.62 8.49
N ALA A 70 -1.26 -0.88 9.25
CA ALA A 70 -0.67 -2.21 9.34
C ALA A 70 -0.23 -2.50 10.77
N ARG A 71 -0.44 -3.74 11.19
CA ARG A 71 0.11 -4.31 12.41
C ARG A 71 1.06 -5.42 12.04
N GLU A 72 2.30 -5.32 12.50
CA GLU A 72 3.36 -6.29 12.21
C GLU A 72 3.86 -6.93 13.49
N ARG A 73 4.10 -8.24 13.43
CA ARG A 73 4.72 -9.03 14.50
C ARG A 73 6.02 -9.64 14.00
N THR A 74 7.14 -9.19 14.52
CA THR A 74 8.49 -9.56 14.06
C THR A 74 9.31 -10.23 15.17
N ALA A 75 10.19 -11.15 14.78
CA ALA A 75 11.12 -11.83 15.68
C ALA A 75 12.26 -10.87 16.08
N VAL A 76 12.42 -10.59 17.38
CA VAL A 76 13.46 -9.65 17.86
C VAL A 76 14.57 -10.33 18.66
N ALA A 77 14.28 -11.47 19.29
CA ALA A 77 15.26 -12.30 19.99
C ALA A 77 14.76 -13.74 20.10
N ALA A 78 15.58 -14.62 20.69
CA ALA A 78 15.25 -16.00 21.00
C ALA A 78 13.87 -16.15 21.65
N GLY A 79 12.90 -16.68 20.91
CA GLY A 79 11.52 -16.89 21.40
C GLY A 79 10.72 -15.60 21.67
N LEU A 80 11.25 -14.42 21.35
CA LEU A 80 10.61 -13.13 21.62
C LEU A 80 10.19 -12.44 20.31
N ALA A 81 8.93 -12.01 20.28
CA ALA A 81 8.37 -11.23 19.18
C ALA A 81 7.98 -9.83 19.66
N ARG A 82 8.18 -8.84 18.79
CA ARG A 82 7.67 -7.48 18.96
C ARG A 82 6.49 -7.26 18.02
N THR A 83 5.45 -6.61 18.52
CA THR A 83 4.34 -6.11 17.70
C THR A 83 4.47 -4.61 17.54
N ALA A 84 4.29 -4.10 16.33
CA ALA A 84 4.26 -2.68 16.02
C ALA A 84 3.03 -2.38 15.15
N ASP A 85 2.39 -1.24 15.41
CA ASP A 85 1.33 -0.70 14.57
C ASP A 85 1.90 0.48 13.78
N SER A 86 1.42 0.66 12.55
CA SER A 86 1.71 1.82 11.71
C SER A 86 0.41 2.32 11.09
N TRP A 87 0.28 3.64 10.95
CA TRP A 87 -0.90 4.24 10.34
C TRP A 87 -0.53 5.52 9.62
N PHE A 88 -0.86 5.60 8.33
CA PHE A 88 -0.61 6.77 7.50
C PHE A 88 -1.89 7.21 6.79
N ILE A 89 -2.02 8.52 6.61
CA ILE A 89 -2.90 9.12 5.61
C ILE A 89 -2.03 9.76 4.52
N SER A 90 -2.44 9.62 3.27
CA SER A 90 -1.63 10.01 2.12
C SER A 90 -2.50 10.72 1.07
N PRO A 91 -2.60 12.06 1.14
CA PRO A 91 -3.07 12.85 0.01
C PRO A 91 -2.09 12.73 -1.16
N GLY A 92 -2.62 12.58 -2.36
CA GLY A 92 -1.82 12.46 -3.56
C GLY A 92 -2.56 12.83 -4.84
N ALA A 93 -1.82 12.82 -5.93
CA ALA A 93 -2.34 13.04 -7.26
C ALA A 93 -1.58 12.19 -8.27
N ARG A 94 -2.26 11.80 -9.34
CA ARG A 94 -1.65 11.18 -10.52
C ARG A 94 -2.19 11.80 -11.78
N TYR A 95 -1.32 11.97 -12.77
CA TYR A 95 -1.66 12.58 -14.05
C TYR A 95 -1.35 11.64 -15.19
N ALA A 96 -2.25 11.52 -16.17
CA ALA A 96 -2.07 10.68 -17.34
C ALA A 96 -1.60 11.52 -18.54
N ILE A 97 -0.42 11.17 -19.07
CA ILE A 97 0.11 11.70 -20.34
C ILE A 97 -0.08 10.62 -21.40
N ASN A 98 -1.03 10.84 -22.31
CA ASN A 98 -1.32 9.89 -23.38
C ASN A 98 -0.38 10.15 -24.57
N ALA A 99 0.53 9.22 -24.83
CA ALA A 99 1.50 9.27 -25.92
C ALA A 99 1.01 8.46 -27.14
N PRO A 100 1.59 8.67 -28.34
CA PRO A 100 1.31 7.84 -29.51
C PRO A 100 1.63 6.36 -29.25
N GLY A 101 0.87 5.46 -29.89
CA GLY A 101 1.09 4.01 -29.77
C GLY A 101 0.48 3.37 -28.52
N ASP A 102 -0.61 3.92 -27.98
CA ASP A 102 -1.33 3.41 -26.79
C ASP A 102 -0.47 3.35 -25.52
N LEU A 103 0.63 4.13 -25.48
CA LEU A 103 1.43 4.34 -24.30
C LEU A 103 0.82 5.46 -23.45
N GLN A 104 0.61 5.20 -22.18
CA GLN A 104 0.29 6.20 -21.17
C GLN A 104 1.43 6.29 -20.16
N ILE A 105 1.90 7.51 -19.91
CA ILE A 105 2.91 7.80 -18.89
C ILE A 105 2.18 8.44 -17.71
N VAL A 106 2.31 7.85 -16.53
CA VAL A 106 1.57 8.28 -15.33
C VAL A 106 2.55 8.66 -14.23
N PRO A 107 2.98 9.94 -14.17
CA PRO A 107 3.61 10.47 -12.97
C PRO A 107 2.59 10.56 -11.83
N GLY A 108 3.05 10.27 -10.63
CA GLY A 108 2.28 10.47 -9.42
C GLY A 108 3.12 10.95 -8.25
N ILE A 109 2.45 11.67 -7.36
CA ILE A 109 3.00 12.26 -6.14
C ILE A 109 2.03 12.03 -5.00
N ALA A 110 2.55 11.68 -3.85
CA ALA A 110 1.77 11.62 -2.62
C ALA A 110 2.64 12.01 -1.43
N TYR A 111 2.04 12.54 -0.39
CA TYR A 111 2.75 12.84 0.85
C TYR A 111 2.15 12.01 1.97
N LEU A 112 2.93 11.11 2.54
CA LEU A 112 2.51 10.28 3.66
C LEU A 112 2.61 11.09 4.94
N ILE A 113 1.54 11.09 5.72
CA ILE A 113 1.44 11.74 7.01
C ILE A 113 1.16 10.65 8.04
N GLY A 114 2.10 10.44 8.95
CA GLY A 114 1.96 9.45 10.01
C GLY A 114 0.95 9.89 11.07
N LEU A 115 0.11 8.94 11.49
CA LEU A 115 -0.93 9.12 12.50
C LEU A 115 -0.70 8.16 13.67
N GLY A 116 -1.06 8.58 14.88
CA GLY A 116 -1.01 7.73 16.07
C GLY A 116 0.38 7.12 16.30
N PRO A 117 0.56 5.78 16.21
CA PRO A 117 1.86 5.12 16.35
C PRO A 117 2.96 5.62 15.41
N SER A 118 2.58 6.16 14.25
CA SER A 118 3.51 6.75 13.26
C SER A 118 3.56 8.28 13.34
N GLY A 119 3.02 8.88 14.40
CA GLY A 119 2.94 10.33 14.56
C GLY A 119 4.31 11.01 14.49
N GLY A 120 4.41 12.06 13.67
CA GLY A 120 5.66 12.79 13.43
C GLY A 120 6.49 12.24 12.27
N GLU A 121 6.09 11.09 11.69
CA GLU A 121 6.67 10.60 10.45
C GLU A 121 6.01 11.26 9.24
N GLY A 122 6.82 11.48 8.21
CA GLY A 122 6.33 11.97 6.92
C GLY A 122 7.31 11.65 5.81
N SER A 123 6.78 11.39 4.62
CA SER A 123 7.61 11.07 3.46
C SER A 123 6.94 11.49 2.17
N LEU A 124 7.73 12.04 1.26
CA LEU A 124 7.30 12.28 -0.11
C LEU A 124 7.44 11.00 -0.93
N PHE A 125 6.35 10.53 -1.52
CA PHE A 125 6.32 9.42 -2.46
C PHE A 125 6.17 9.94 -3.88
N LEU A 126 7.13 9.63 -4.73
CA LEU A 126 7.12 9.94 -6.15
C LEU A 126 7.20 8.65 -6.94
N TYR A 127 6.37 8.51 -7.96
CA TYR A 127 6.44 7.36 -8.86
C TYR A 127 6.16 7.78 -10.30
N LEU A 128 6.62 6.92 -11.22
CA LEU A 128 6.40 7.07 -12.64
C LEU A 128 6.04 5.69 -13.20
N SER A 129 4.82 5.56 -13.72
CA SER A 129 4.34 4.34 -14.38
C SER A 129 4.31 4.52 -15.90
N PHE A 130 4.60 3.44 -16.63
CA PHE A 130 4.45 3.35 -18.08
C PHE A 130 3.46 2.23 -18.38
N GLU A 131 2.31 2.58 -18.93
CA GLU A 131 1.20 1.67 -19.20
C GLU A 131 1.01 1.57 -20.71
N HIS A 132 1.26 0.38 -21.28
CA HIS A 132 1.13 0.15 -22.72
C HIS A 132 0.15 -0.98 -22.99
N ALA A 133 -0.84 -0.74 -23.85
CA ALA A 133 -1.77 -1.78 -24.27
C ALA A 133 -1.08 -2.76 -25.25
N PHE A 134 -0.84 -4.01 -24.83
CA PHE A 134 -0.22 -5.02 -25.70
C PHE A 134 -1.16 -5.57 -26.78
N ARG A 135 -2.47 -5.32 -26.67
CA ARG A 135 -3.46 -5.72 -27.67
C ARG A 135 -4.63 -4.74 -27.66
N ARG A 136 -4.97 -4.20 -28.84
CA ARG A 136 -6.20 -3.42 -29.04
C ARG A 136 -7.40 -4.38 -28.99
N ARG A 137 -8.40 -4.06 -28.19
CA ARG A 137 -9.75 -4.66 -28.30
C ARG A 137 -10.53 -3.92 -29.38
#